data_AF-A0A520XGI6-F1
#
_entry.id   AF-A0A520XGI6-F1
#
_cell.length_a   1.000
_cell.length_b   1.000
_cell.length_c   1.000
_cell.angle_alpha   90.00
_cell.angle_beta   90.00
_cell.angle_gamma   90.00
#
_symmetry.space_group_name_H-M   'P 1'
#
loop_
_entity.id
_entity.type
_entity.pdbx_description
1 polymer ?
#
loop_
_entity_poly.entity_id
_entity_poly.type
_entity_poly.pdbx_seq_one_letter_code
_entity_poly.pdbx_strand_id
1 'polypeptide(L)' 'MKPVKTRVILISVLILISVFSIIPSVYQNTPGWWKAVIGNAEMHLGLDLQGGVYLVEKVETGKAVKEKLYKDYA' A
#
# COMPACT_ATOMS: atom_id res chain seq x y z
N MET A 1 -22.49 -35.66 -15.59
CA MET A 1 -21.90 -34.32 -15.88
C MET A 1 -22.84 -33.28 -15.28
N LYS A 2 -22.41 -32.31 -14.48
CA LYS A 2 -21.79 -31.08 -14.98
C LYS A 2 -21.07 -30.37 -13.82
N PRO A 3 -19.78 -30.67 -13.54
CA PRO A 3 -18.94 -29.89 -12.61
C PRO A 3 -18.90 -28.40 -12.97
N VAL A 4 -19.32 -28.05 -14.19
CA VAL A 4 -19.54 -26.69 -14.68
C VAL A 4 -20.48 -25.88 -13.80
N LYS A 5 -21.60 -26.41 -13.30
CA LYS A 5 -22.56 -25.60 -12.51
C LYS A 5 -21.93 -25.10 -11.20
N THR A 6 -21.25 -25.99 -10.48
CA THR A 6 -20.54 -25.64 -9.25
C THR A 6 -19.38 -24.69 -9.51
N ARG A 7 -18.63 -24.89 -10.59
CA ARG A 7 -17.54 -23.99 -11.00
C ARG A 7 -18.06 -22.59 -11.32
N VAL A 8 -19.16 -22.48 -12.07
CA VAL A 8 -19.78 -21.19 -12.40
C VAL A 8 -20.24 -20.50 -11.12
N ILE A 9 -20.90 -21.20 -10.20
CA ILE A 9 -21.32 -20.63 -8.91
C ILE A 9 -20.10 -20.14 -8.11
N LEU A 10 -19.04 -20.95 -8.03
CA LEU A 10 -17.81 -20.58 -7.32
C LEU A 10 -17.17 -19.33 -7.93
N ILE A 11 -17.05 -19.28 -9.26
CA ILE A 11 -16.48 -18.13 -9.97
C ILE A 11 -17.34 -16.89 -9.74
N SER A 12 -18.67 -16.99 -9.84
CA SER A 12 -19.57 -15.87 -9.57
C SER A 12 -19.44 -15.36 -8.14
N VAL A 13 -19.34 -16.24 -7.15
CA VAL A 13 -19.12 -15.85 -5.74
C VAL A 13 -17.78 -15.14 -5.57
N LEU A 14 -16.70 -15.65 -6.17
CA LEU A 14 -15.38 -15.01 -6.11
C LEU A 14 -15.39 -13.62 -6.76
N ILE A 15 -16.09 -13.45 -7.89
CA ILE A 15 -16.27 -12.15 -8.53
C ILE A 15 -17.01 -11.19 -7.59
N LEU A 16 -18.10 -11.63 -6.96
CA LEU A 16 -18.85 -10.79 -6.02
C LEU A 16 -17.99 -10.36 -4.82
N ILE A 17 -17.21 -11.29 -4.26
CA ILE A 17 -16.27 -10.98 -3.17
C ILE A 17 -15.21 -9.98 -3.64
N SER A 18 -14.66 -10.17 -4.84
CA SER A 18 -13.66 -9.25 -5.41
C SER A 18 -14.21 -7.83 -5.56
N VAL A 19 -15.41 -7.67 -6.13
CA VAL A 19 -16.06 -6.36 -6.26
C VAL A 19 -16.31 -5.75 -4.88
N PHE A 20 -16.82 -6.53 -3.92
CA PHE A 20 -17.09 -6.08 -2.55
C PHE A 20 -15.83 -5.57 -1.82
N SER A 21 -14.67 -6.18 -2.10
CA SER A 21 -13.38 -5.78 -1.52
C SER A 21 -12.77 -4.53 -2.16
N ILE A 22 -13.08 -4.21 -3.41
CA ILE A 22 -12.53 -3.05 -4.12
C ILE A 22 -13.30 -1.76 -3.80
N ILE A 23 -14.60 -1.85 -3.51
CA ILE A 23 -15.47 -0.68 -3.25
C ILE A 23 -14.88 0.30 -2.22
N PRO A 24 -14.37 -0.13 -1.04
CA PRO A 24 -13.75 0.78 -0.07
C PRO A 24 -12.52 1.52 -0.59
N SER A 25 -11.82 0.96 -1.59
CA SER A 25 -10.64 1.58 -2.23
C SER A 25 -11.00 2.65 -3.26
N VAL A 26 -12.23 2.65 -3.78
CA VAL A 26 -12.67 3.58 -4.83
C VAL A 26 -13.63 4.63 -4.26
N TYR A 27 -14.39 4.28 -3.22
CA TYR A 27 -15.43 5.14 -2.65
C TYR A 27 -15.11 5.51 -1.19
N GLN A 28 -14.79 6.79 -0.97
CA GLN A 28 -14.38 7.28 0.36
C GLN A 28 -15.50 7.20 1.41
N ASN A 29 -16.76 7.42 1.00
CA ASN A 29 -17.95 7.40 1.86
C ASN A 29 -18.56 5.99 2.04
N THR A 30 -17.73 4.98 2.26
CA THR A 30 -18.21 3.62 2.51
C THR A 30 -18.58 3.45 4.00
N PRO A 31 -19.71 2.80 4.34
CA PRO A 31 -20.16 2.62 5.73
C PRO A 31 -19.10 2.00 6.64
N GLY A 32 -19.00 2.46 7.89
CA GLY A 32 -17.97 2.02 8.84
C GLY A 32 -17.98 0.53 9.15
N TRP A 33 -19.14 -0.12 9.15
CA TRP A 33 -19.26 -1.57 9.35
C TRP A 33 -18.57 -2.38 8.24
N TRP A 34 -18.52 -1.84 7.02
CA TRP A 34 -17.90 -2.49 5.87
C TRP A 34 -16.37 -2.41 5.96
N LYS A 35 -15.84 -1.24 6.34
CA LYS A 35 -14.40 -1.05 6.62
C LYS A 35 -13.94 -1.90 7.82
N ALA A 36 -14.79 -2.12 8.82
CA ALA A 36 -14.47 -2.97 9.97
C ALA A 36 -14.29 -4.45 9.61
N VAL A 37 -15.05 -4.96 8.63
CA VAL A 37 -14.98 -6.38 8.20
C VAL A 37 -13.78 -6.65 7.30
N ILE A 38 -13.45 -5.72 6.40
CA ILE A 38 -12.36 -5.88 5.42
C ILE A 38 -11.01 -5.35 5.96
N GLY A 39 -11.05 -4.63 7.08
CA GLY A 39 -9.95 -3.79 7.53
C GLY A 39 -9.86 -2.53 6.67
N ASN A 40 -9.02 -1.57 7.06
CA ASN A 40 -8.64 -0.44 6.19
C ASN A 40 -7.74 -0.92 5.03
N ALA A 41 -8.20 -1.94 4.29
CA ALA A 41 -7.58 -2.47 3.08
C ALA A 41 -7.88 -1.55 1.90
N GLU A 42 -7.80 -0.25 2.13
CA GLU A 42 -7.73 0.72 1.05
C GLU A 42 -6.44 0.43 0.29
N MET A 43 -6.51 0.37 -1.04
CA MET A 43 -5.33 0.19 -1.88
C MET A 43 -4.36 1.35 -1.62
N HIS A 44 -3.24 1.06 -0.97
CA HIS A 44 -2.24 2.08 -0.67
C HIS A 44 -1.56 2.49 -1.97
N LEU A 45 -1.66 3.77 -2.30
CA LEU A 45 -1.03 4.32 -3.49
C LEU A 45 0.48 4.44 -3.24
N GLY A 46 1.29 3.98 -4.21
CA GLY A 46 2.74 4.18 -4.16
C GLY A 46 3.09 5.66 -4.34
N LEU A 47 4.33 6.04 -4.02
CA LEU A 47 4.80 7.42 -4.09
C LEU A 47 4.56 8.10 -5.45
N ASP A 48 4.65 7.34 -6.54
CA ASP A 48 4.39 7.81 -7.91
C ASP A 48 2.93 8.24 -8.11
N LEU A 49 1.98 7.50 -7.52
CA LEU A 49 0.54 7.76 -7.65
C LEU A 49 -0.02 8.65 -6.53
N GLN A 50 0.52 8.55 -5.31
CA GLN A 50 0.13 9.35 -4.16
C GLN A 50 0.76 10.75 -4.20
N GLY A 51 1.91 10.88 -4.88
CA GLY A 51 2.78 12.04 -4.77
C GLY A 51 3.50 12.07 -3.42
N GLY A 52 4.74 12.54 -3.41
CA GLY A 52 5.51 12.74 -2.19
C GLY A 52 7.01 12.85 -2.49
N VAL A 53 7.82 12.89 -1.44
CA VAL A 53 9.27 13.06 -1.56
C VAL A 53 9.98 11.80 -1.09
N TYR A 54 10.77 11.21 -1.97
CA TYR A 54 11.77 10.20 -1.59
C TYR A 54 13.09 10.91 -1.30
N LEU A 55 13.37 11.14 -0.01
CA LEU A 55 14.63 11.76 0.40
C LEU A 55 15.75 10.72 0.38
N VAL A 56 16.64 10.84 -0.60
CA VAL A 56 17.89 10.08 -0.63
C VAL A 56 18.96 10.89 0.08
N GLU A 57 19.16 10.62 1.36
CA GLU A 57 20.26 11.19 2.11
C GLU A 57 21.56 10.48 1.73
N LYS A 58 22.48 11.21 1.09
CA LYS A 58 23.87 10.77 0.92
C LYS A 58 24.74 11.53 1.91
N VAL A 59 25.44 10.79 2.75
CA VAL A 59 26.45 11.37 3.63
C VAL A 59 27.61 11.89 2.77
N GLU A 60 27.91 13.19 2.88
CA GLU A 60 29.14 13.76 2.34
C GLU A 60 30.34 13.27 3.17
N THR A 61 30.90 12.13 2.77
CA THR A 61 32.05 11.49 3.45
C THR A 61 33.23 12.45 3.59
N GLY A 62 33.46 13.33 2.61
CA GLY A 62 34.51 14.35 2.68
C GLY A 62 34.34 15.37 3.81
N LYS A 63 33.11 15.81 4.10
CA LYS A 63 32.83 16.70 5.25
C LYS A 63 32.85 15.93 6.56
N ALA A 64 32.29 14.71 6.58
CA ALA A 64 32.28 13.85 7.76
C ALA A 64 33.70 13.51 8.25
N VAL A 65 34.64 13.25 7.34
CA VAL A 65 36.04 12.99 7.69
C VAL A 65 36.74 14.26 8.16
N LYS A 66 36.48 15.42 7.52
CA LYS A 66 37.08 16.69 7.96
C LYS A 66 36.61 17.13 9.34
N GLU A 67 35.32 17.03 9.64
CA GLU A 67 34.81 17.34 10.98
C GLU A 67 35.34 16.36 12.03
N LYS A 68 35.41 15.06 11.71
CA LYS A 68 35.99 14.08 12.62
C LYS A 68 37.46 14.42 12.93
N LEU A 69 38.25 14.75 11.90
CA LEU A 69 39.64 15.16 12.08
C LEU A 69 39.74 16.46 12.91
N TYR A 70 38.96 17.49 12.59
CA TYR A 70 38.99 18.77 13.34
C TYR A 70 38.61 18.60 14.81
N LYS A 71 37.67 17.69 15.11
CA LYS A 71 37.23 17.36 16.46
C LYS A 71 38.26 16.54 17.25
N ASP A 72 39.06 15.71 16.58
CA ASP A 72 40.15 14.94 17.22
C ASP A 72 41.39 15.81 17.54
N TYR A 73 41.52 17.00 16.94
CA TYR A 73 42.60 17.96 17.19
C TYR A 73 42.21 19.15 18.10
N ALA A 74 40.99 19.14 18.64
CA ALA A 74 40.51 20.11 19.63
C ALA A 74 40.46 19.47 21.02
#